data_AF-A0A853IY69-F1
#
_entry.id   AF-A0A853IY69-F1
#
_cell.length_a   1.000
_cell.length_b   1.000
_cell.length_c   1.000
_cell.angle_alpha   90.00
_cell.angle_beta   90.00
_cell.angle_gamma   90.00
#
_symmetry.space_group_name_H-M   'P 1'
#
loop_
_entity.id
_entity.type
_entity.pdbx_description
1 polymer ?
#
loop_
_entity_poly.entity_id
_entity_poly.type
_entity_poly.pdbx_seq_one_letter_code
_entity_poly.pdbx_strand_id
1 'polypeptide(L)'
;MFSKGLAEGISISTSHKYKGLEKPVVIVMDAVARSYPLIHPDWAFSRILGDSPDRIAKEERRLFYVALTRAIDKLFIVTERQSYSPFIEEVAKTMRLAKIDWSEFPAVKSKSMRLLVQVGNQEGRGISPTFAIKDQLKASGYQWQSTGSTGWTKGFQANGFDISRVQGEVWASAADGIEVRILDESEGVVARFVVDAGTWVCTLDNLASVQAADDVA
;
A
#
# COMPACT_ATOMS: atom_id res chain seq x y z
N MET A 1 1.43 -6.68 -8.09
CA MET A 1 0.47 -7.03 -9.14
C MET A 1 -0.23 -8.29 -8.66
N PHE A 2 -1.55 -8.26 -8.48
CA PHE A 2 -2.32 -9.36 -7.92
C PHE A 2 -2.26 -10.61 -8.82
N SER A 3 -2.41 -11.80 -8.26
CA SER A 3 -2.50 -13.03 -9.04
C SER A 3 -3.71 -12.98 -9.98
N LYS A 4 -3.62 -13.64 -11.14
CA LYS A 4 -4.61 -13.53 -12.22
C LYS A 4 -6.04 -13.90 -11.76
N GLY A 5 -6.17 -14.91 -10.89
CA GLY A 5 -7.46 -15.31 -10.31
C GLY A 5 -8.05 -14.33 -9.28
N LEU A 6 -7.20 -13.58 -8.56
CA LEU A 6 -7.68 -12.55 -7.62
C LEU A 6 -8.13 -11.28 -8.36
N ALA A 7 -7.45 -10.94 -9.47
CA ALA A 7 -7.83 -9.82 -10.32
C ALA A 7 -9.21 -10.02 -10.99
N GLU A 8 -9.58 -11.26 -11.33
CA GLU A 8 -10.88 -11.60 -11.93
C GLU A 8 -12.06 -11.39 -10.96
N GLY A 9 -11.82 -11.43 -9.64
CA GLY A 9 -12.84 -11.22 -8.61
C GLY A 9 -13.08 -9.75 -8.24
N ILE A 10 -12.22 -8.83 -8.69
CA ILE A 10 -12.24 -7.41 -8.28
C ILE A 10 -12.63 -6.54 -9.46
N SER A 11 -13.66 -5.70 -9.26
CA SER A 11 -14.08 -4.69 -10.25
C SER A 11 -13.83 -3.29 -9.71
N ILE A 12 -13.12 -2.45 -10.47
CA ILE A 12 -12.90 -1.04 -10.15
C ILE A 12 -13.67 -0.19 -11.16
N SER A 13 -14.48 0.74 -10.66
CA SER A 13 -15.28 1.63 -11.50
C SER A 13 -15.65 2.89 -10.72
N THR A 14 -16.08 3.91 -11.45
CA THR A 14 -16.69 5.12 -10.86
C THR A 14 -18.13 4.82 -10.42
N SER A 15 -18.63 5.50 -9.39
CA SER A 15 -20.03 5.40 -8.92
C SER A 15 -21.06 5.54 -10.06
N HIS A 16 -20.79 6.43 -11.02
CA HIS A 16 -21.60 6.65 -12.22
C HIS A 16 -21.73 5.38 -13.09
N LYS A 17 -20.60 4.83 -13.50
CA LYS A 17 -20.54 3.62 -14.36
C LYS A 17 -21.02 2.36 -13.64
N TYR A 18 -20.97 2.33 -12.32
CA TYR A 18 -21.35 1.16 -11.51
C TYR A 18 -22.84 1.09 -11.18
N LYS A 19 -23.64 2.07 -11.62
CA LYS A 19 -25.07 2.10 -11.38
C LYS A 19 -25.76 0.86 -11.96
N GLY A 20 -26.60 0.20 -11.16
CA GLY A 20 -27.33 -1.01 -11.55
C GLY A 20 -26.54 -2.31 -11.38
N LEU A 21 -25.29 -2.25 -10.92
CA LEU A 21 -24.47 -3.40 -10.57
C LEU A 21 -24.31 -3.48 -9.05
N GLU A 22 -24.37 -4.68 -8.49
CA GLU A 22 -24.24 -4.91 -7.05
C GLU A 22 -23.18 -5.97 -6.76
N LYS A 23 -22.58 -5.90 -5.57
CA LYS A 23 -21.59 -6.87 -5.11
C LYS A 23 -21.80 -7.21 -3.64
N PRO A 24 -21.42 -8.43 -3.21
CA PRO A 24 -21.40 -8.79 -1.80
C PRO A 24 -20.65 -7.76 -0.94
N VAL A 25 -19.50 -7.29 -1.43
CA VAL A 25 -18.67 -6.29 -0.74
C VAL A 25 -18.40 -5.12 -1.68
N VAL A 26 -18.60 -3.90 -1.17
CA VAL A 26 -18.24 -2.65 -1.87
C VAL A 26 -17.34 -1.80 -0.99
N ILE A 27 -16.29 -1.25 -1.60
CA ILE A 27 -15.39 -0.29 -0.98
C ILE A 27 -15.55 1.03 -1.73
N VAL A 28 -16.09 2.05 -1.04
CA VAL A 28 -16.21 3.41 -1.58
C VAL A 28 -14.95 4.19 -1.21
N MET A 29 -14.18 4.53 -2.24
CA MET A 29 -12.96 5.32 -2.11
C MET A 29 -13.26 6.82 -2.19
N ASP A 30 -12.32 7.64 -1.69
CA ASP A 30 -12.33 9.10 -1.77
C ASP A 30 -13.64 9.74 -1.29
N ALA A 31 -14.20 9.25 -0.18
CA ALA A 31 -15.33 9.90 0.49
C ALA A 31 -14.88 11.16 1.26
N VAL A 32 -14.28 12.11 0.53
CA VAL A 32 -13.62 13.32 1.03
C VAL A 32 -14.26 14.60 0.48
N ALA A 33 -14.06 15.74 1.16
CA ALA A 33 -14.67 17.02 0.81
C ALA A 33 -14.34 17.50 -0.61
N ARG A 34 -13.14 17.17 -1.11
CA ARG A 34 -12.70 17.52 -2.48
C ARG A 34 -13.35 16.68 -3.59
N SER A 35 -13.96 15.55 -3.24
CA SER A 35 -14.51 14.58 -4.20
C SER A 35 -16.02 14.45 -4.11
N TYR A 36 -16.62 14.75 -2.95
CA TYR A 36 -18.07 14.69 -2.76
C TYR A 36 -18.55 15.88 -1.92
N PRO A 37 -19.38 16.78 -2.49
CA PRO A 37 -19.79 16.83 -3.90
C PRO A 37 -18.65 17.28 -4.83
N LEU A 38 -18.55 16.68 -6.03
CA LEU A 38 -17.66 17.19 -7.07
C LEU A 38 -18.38 18.25 -7.92
N ILE A 39 -18.04 19.53 -7.69
CA ILE A 39 -18.57 20.64 -8.49
C ILE A 39 -17.45 21.16 -9.38
N HIS A 40 -17.54 20.90 -10.69
CA HIS A 40 -16.52 21.33 -11.65
C HIS A 40 -16.51 22.86 -11.81
N PRO A 41 -15.34 23.54 -11.88
CA PRO A 41 -15.27 25.00 -12.03
C PRO A 41 -16.07 25.55 -13.22
N ASP A 42 -16.11 24.78 -14.31
CA ASP A 42 -16.81 25.14 -15.55
C ASP A 42 -18.35 24.98 -15.49
N TRP A 43 -18.94 24.64 -14.34
CA TRP A 43 -20.39 24.52 -14.17
C TRP A 43 -21.15 25.78 -14.60
N ALA A 44 -20.50 26.96 -14.57
CA ALA A 44 -21.10 28.21 -15.00
C ALA A 44 -21.62 28.16 -16.45
N PHE A 45 -20.99 27.37 -17.33
CA PHE A 45 -21.43 27.20 -18.71
C PHE A 45 -22.68 26.34 -18.85
N SER A 46 -22.95 25.43 -17.91
CA SER A 46 -24.17 24.61 -17.91
C SER A 46 -25.37 25.31 -17.26
N ARG A 47 -25.19 26.53 -16.73
CA ARG A 47 -26.29 27.35 -16.19
C ARG A 47 -27.42 27.57 -17.19
N ILE A 48 -27.11 27.68 -18.48
CA ILE A 48 -28.12 27.81 -19.54
C ILE A 48 -29.03 26.57 -19.64
N LEU A 49 -28.56 25.41 -19.19
CA LEU A 49 -29.32 24.16 -19.09
C LEU A 49 -30.07 24.02 -17.75
N GLY A 50 -30.02 25.05 -16.90
CA GLY A 50 -30.69 25.07 -15.59
C GLY A 50 -29.87 24.46 -14.45
N ASP A 51 -28.55 24.36 -14.61
CA ASP A 51 -27.66 23.92 -13.54
C ASP A 51 -27.38 25.02 -12.52
N SER A 52 -27.24 24.60 -11.26
CA SER A 52 -26.79 25.40 -10.15
C SER A 52 -25.91 24.55 -9.22
N PRO A 53 -25.04 25.15 -8.39
CA PRO A 53 -24.21 24.39 -7.46
C PRO A 53 -25.03 23.48 -6.54
N ASP A 54 -26.19 23.96 -6.07
CA ASP A 54 -27.11 23.16 -5.24
C ASP A 54 -27.69 21.97 -5.99
N ARG A 55 -28.02 22.15 -7.28
CA ARG A 55 -28.54 21.08 -8.11
C ARG A 55 -27.48 20.01 -8.36
N ILE A 56 -26.27 20.42 -8.73
CA ILE A 56 -25.13 19.53 -8.93
C ILE A 56 -24.82 18.79 -7.62
N ALA A 57 -24.79 19.48 -6.48
CA ALA A 57 -24.56 18.86 -5.18
C ALA A 57 -25.64 17.82 -4.82
N LYS A 58 -26.91 18.04 -5.18
CA LYS A 58 -27.99 17.06 -5.00
C LYS A 58 -27.83 15.84 -5.91
N GLU A 59 -27.37 16.03 -7.14
CA GLU A 59 -27.08 14.94 -8.07
C GLU A 59 -25.90 14.10 -7.59
N GLU A 60 -24.81 14.75 -7.18
CA GLU A 60 -23.63 14.12 -6.55
C GLU A 60 -24.01 13.36 -5.27
N ARG A 61 -24.90 13.91 -4.45
CA ARG A 61 -25.45 13.22 -3.27
C ARG A 61 -26.20 11.94 -3.65
N ARG A 62 -27.01 11.98 -4.72
CA ARG A 62 -27.71 10.80 -5.22
C ARG A 62 -26.73 9.74 -5.72
N LEU A 63 -25.65 10.15 -6.37
CA LEU A 63 -24.61 9.23 -6.84
C LEU A 63 -23.84 8.60 -5.68
N PHE A 64 -23.53 9.40 -4.65
CA PHE A 64 -22.94 8.90 -3.42
C PHE A 64 -23.85 7.87 -2.75
N TYR A 65 -25.14 8.16 -2.61
CA TYR A 65 -26.14 7.20 -2.11
C TYR A 65 -26.18 5.92 -2.96
N VAL A 66 -26.16 6.03 -4.29
CA VAL A 66 -26.11 4.86 -5.18
C VAL A 66 -24.88 4.02 -4.84
N ALA A 67 -23.69 4.62 -4.71
CA ALA A 67 -22.46 3.91 -4.38
C ALA A 67 -22.55 3.16 -3.05
N LEU A 68 -23.07 3.81 -1.99
CA LEU A 68 -23.24 3.17 -0.67
C LEU A 68 -24.21 1.98 -0.74
N THR A 69 -25.27 2.08 -1.55
CA THR A 69 -26.30 1.04 -1.68
C THR A 69 -25.96 -0.05 -2.71
N ARG A 70 -24.76 -0.05 -3.30
CA ARG A 70 -24.31 -1.16 -4.16
C ARG A 70 -23.81 -2.38 -3.37
N ALA A 71 -23.52 -2.19 -2.08
CA ALA A 71 -23.15 -3.27 -1.18
C ALA A 71 -24.38 -4.11 -0.83
N ILE A 72 -24.28 -5.43 -0.98
CA ILE A 72 -25.30 -6.37 -0.51
C ILE A 72 -25.05 -6.74 0.97
N ASP A 73 -23.80 -7.12 1.30
CA ASP A 73 -23.47 -7.63 2.63
C ASP A 73 -22.62 -6.64 3.44
N LYS A 74 -21.52 -6.15 2.85
CA LYS A 74 -20.55 -5.28 3.55
C LYS A 74 -20.19 -4.04 2.74
N LEU A 75 -20.24 -2.90 3.41
CA LEU A 75 -19.83 -1.60 2.88
C LEU A 75 -18.63 -1.09 3.69
N PHE A 76 -17.55 -0.77 2.98
CA PHE A 76 -16.40 -0.08 3.55
C PHE A 76 -16.27 1.29 2.89
N ILE A 77 -15.90 2.29 3.69
CA ILE A 77 -15.71 3.66 3.22
C ILE A 77 -14.29 4.07 3.58
N VAL A 78 -13.52 4.45 2.58
CA VAL A 78 -12.16 4.99 2.74
C VAL A 78 -12.23 6.50 2.60
N THR A 79 -11.68 7.20 3.59
CA THR A 79 -11.70 8.65 3.70
C THR A 79 -10.43 9.15 4.40
N GLU A 80 -10.15 10.44 4.29
CA GLU A 80 -9.01 11.09 4.91
C GLU A 80 -9.43 11.84 6.19
N ARG A 81 -8.65 11.67 7.25
CA ARG A 81 -8.86 12.41 8.50
C ARG A 81 -8.79 13.92 8.21
N GLN A 82 -9.71 14.69 8.77
CA GLN A 82 -9.84 16.14 8.58
C GLN A 82 -10.31 16.60 7.18
N SER A 83 -10.63 15.68 6.26
CA SER A 83 -11.14 16.01 4.93
C SER A 83 -12.38 15.20 4.58
N TYR A 84 -13.22 14.89 5.55
CA TYR A 84 -14.44 14.11 5.32
C TYR A 84 -15.36 14.80 4.31
N SER A 85 -16.01 14.02 3.44
CA SER A 85 -17.11 14.54 2.65
C SER A 85 -18.23 15.05 3.58
N PRO A 86 -18.87 16.20 3.29
CA PRO A 86 -20.07 16.62 4.00
C PRO A 86 -21.16 15.54 4.04
N PHE A 87 -21.24 14.68 3.02
CA PHE A 87 -22.19 13.57 2.99
C PHE A 87 -21.87 12.51 4.05
N ILE A 88 -20.60 12.25 4.34
CA ILE A 88 -20.18 11.35 5.42
C ILE A 88 -20.47 11.96 6.79
N GLU A 89 -20.23 13.26 6.96
CA GLU A 89 -20.54 13.95 8.21
C GLU A 89 -22.04 13.90 8.52
N GLU A 90 -22.89 14.02 7.51
CA GLU A 90 -24.34 13.84 7.66
C GLU A 90 -24.71 12.41 8.05
N VAL A 91 -24.15 11.40 7.37
CA VAL A 91 -24.39 9.98 7.72
C VAL A 91 -23.97 9.71 9.17
N ALA A 92 -22.82 10.23 9.59
CA ALA A 92 -22.28 10.07 10.94
C ALA A 92 -23.16 10.70 12.04
N LYS A 93 -24.01 11.68 11.71
CA LYS A 93 -25.00 12.24 12.64
C LYS A 93 -26.17 11.29 12.90
N THR A 94 -26.50 10.44 11.92
CA THR A 94 -27.65 9.53 11.97
C THR A 94 -27.29 8.08 12.30
N MET A 95 -26.06 7.68 12.01
CA MET A 95 -25.59 6.31 12.17
C MET A 95 -24.15 6.30 12.71
N ARG A 96 -23.87 5.32 13.58
CA ARG A 96 -22.51 5.09 14.06
C ARG A 96 -21.66 4.44 12.97
N LEU A 97 -20.63 5.16 12.51
CA LEU A 97 -19.60 4.59 11.63
C LEU A 97 -18.50 3.97 12.50
N ALA A 98 -18.30 2.66 12.36
CA ALA A 98 -17.22 1.94 13.03
C ALA A 98 -15.91 2.11 12.25
N LYS A 99 -14.80 2.31 12.97
CA LYS A 99 -13.47 2.23 12.36
C LYS A 99 -13.15 0.75 12.10
N ILE A 100 -12.53 0.49 10.97
CA ILE A 100 -12.04 -0.84 10.62
C ILE A 100 -10.90 -1.20 11.57
N ASP A 101 -10.98 -2.38 12.18
CA ASP A 101 -9.83 -3.00 12.82
C ASP A 101 -9.05 -3.77 11.76
N TRP A 102 -7.86 -3.28 11.42
CA TRP A 102 -7.01 -3.90 10.41
C TRP A 102 -6.53 -5.30 10.80
N SER A 103 -6.56 -5.66 12.09
CA SER A 103 -6.20 -7.01 12.53
C SER A 103 -7.21 -8.07 12.06
N GLU A 104 -8.45 -7.68 11.78
CA GLU A 104 -9.47 -8.57 11.19
C GLU A 104 -9.22 -8.89 9.71
N PHE A 105 -8.34 -8.11 9.06
CA PHE A 105 -8.02 -8.21 7.63
C PHE A 105 -6.51 -8.41 7.45
N PRO A 106 -5.96 -9.57 7.86
CA PRO A 106 -4.54 -9.85 7.68
C PRO A 106 -4.16 -9.80 6.19
N ALA A 107 -2.91 -9.43 5.92
CA ALA A 107 -2.39 -9.37 4.56
C ALA A 107 -2.66 -10.70 3.83
N VAL A 108 -3.22 -10.59 2.62
CA VAL A 108 -3.44 -11.75 1.75
C VAL A 108 -2.06 -12.23 1.32
N LYS A 109 -1.61 -13.37 1.86
CA LYS A 109 -0.39 -14.05 1.42
C LYS A 109 -0.53 -14.36 -0.07
N SER A 110 0.22 -13.66 -0.90
CA SER A 110 0.17 -13.87 -2.34
C SER A 110 1.00 -15.11 -2.71
N LYS A 111 0.57 -15.91 -3.70
CA LYS A 111 1.43 -16.94 -4.34
C LYS A 111 2.71 -16.35 -4.96
N SER A 112 2.80 -15.03 -5.06
CA SER A 112 4.00 -14.30 -5.44
C SER A 112 4.48 -13.49 -4.24
N MET A 113 4.84 -14.19 -3.17
CA MET A 113 5.34 -13.57 -1.96
C MET A 113 6.55 -12.69 -2.32
N ARG A 114 6.51 -11.42 -1.93
CA ARG A 114 7.62 -10.48 -2.16
C ARG A 114 8.39 -10.28 -0.88
N LEU A 115 9.69 -10.52 -0.93
CA LEU A 115 10.60 -10.15 0.14
C LEU A 115 11.08 -8.73 -0.07
N LEU A 116 11.10 -7.94 0.98
CA LEU A 116 11.66 -6.59 0.94
C LEU A 116 13.05 -6.64 1.58
N VAL A 117 14.08 -6.34 0.80
CA VAL A 117 15.44 -6.19 1.31
C VAL A 117 15.64 -4.73 1.67
N GLN A 118 15.89 -4.48 2.94
CA GLN A 118 16.16 -3.18 3.50
C GLN A 118 17.62 -3.09 3.91
N VAL A 119 18.32 -2.04 3.46
CA VAL A 119 19.70 -1.72 3.82
C VAL A 119 19.70 -0.44 4.66
N GLY A 120 20.08 -0.58 5.93
CA GLY A 120 20.19 0.49 6.90
C GLY A 120 21.61 0.63 7.46
N ASN A 121 21.82 1.63 8.30
CA ASN A 121 23.06 1.74 9.07
C ASN A 121 22.96 0.85 10.31
N GLN A 122 24.06 0.21 10.71
CA GLN A 122 24.12 -0.48 12.00
C GLN A 122 23.97 0.52 13.15
N GLU A 123 23.38 0.06 14.25
CA GLU A 123 23.28 0.83 15.48
C GLU A 123 24.68 1.20 16.00
N GLY A 124 24.90 2.47 16.36
CA GLY A 124 26.19 2.96 16.84
C GLY A 124 27.22 3.31 15.75
N ARG A 125 26.97 3.03 14.46
CA ARG A 125 27.86 3.41 13.34
C ARG A 125 27.54 4.78 12.70
N GLY A 126 26.53 5.47 13.22
CA GLY A 126 26.11 6.78 12.73
C GLY A 126 25.39 6.72 11.38
N ILE A 127 25.37 7.86 10.65
CA ILE A 127 24.58 7.99 9.41
C ILE A 127 25.42 7.66 8.16
N SER A 128 26.75 7.75 8.24
CA SER A 128 27.68 7.66 7.10
C SER A 128 27.66 6.35 6.28
N PRO A 129 27.45 5.14 6.85
CA PRO A 129 27.62 3.88 6.12
C PRO A 129 26.83 3.78 4.82
N THR A 130 25.52 4.02 4.87
CA THR A 130 24.65 3.98 3.67
C THR A 130 24.86 5.17 2.72
N PHE A 131 25.44 6.27 3.20
CA PHE A 131 25.81 7.40 2.34
C PHE A 131 27.00 7.05 1.44
N ALA A 132 27.97 6.29 1.95
CA ALA A 132 29.16 5.88 1.19
C ALA A 132 28.80 4.97 -0.01
N ILE A 133 27.77 4.14 0.14
CA ILE A 133 27.31 3.22 -0.91
C ILE A 133 26.06 3.68 -1.68
N LYS A 134 25.64 4.93 -1.47
CA LYS A 134 24.37 5.48 -1.99
C LYS A 134 24.22 5.36 -3.51
N ASP A 135 25.27 5.69 -4.25
CA ASP A 135 25.20 5.69 -5.72
C ASP A 135 25.14 4.26 -6.28
N GLN A 136 25.81 3.32 -5.62
CA GLN A 136 25.74 1.90 -5.98
C GLN A 136 24.36 1.31 -5.64
N LEU A 137 23.78 1.66 -4.50
CA LEU A 137 22.41 1.28 -4.13
C LEU A 137 21.39 1.78 -5.15
N LYS A 138 21.50 3.04 -5.58
CA LYS A 138 20.65 3.59 -6.65
C LYS A 138 20.83 2.86 -7.98
N ALA A 139 22.08 2.57 -8.37
CA ALA A 139 22.38 1.82 -9.60
C ALA A 139 21.80 0.40 -9.55
N SER A 140 21.78 -0.21 -8.36
CA SER A 140 21.13 -1.49 -8.07
C SER A 140 19.60 -1.42 -7.99
N GLY A 141 18.99 -0.23 -8.11
CA GLY A 141 17.54 -0.04 -8.08
C GLY A 141 16.91 0.07 -6.69
N TYR A 142 17.70 0.31 -5.64
CA TYR A 142 17.17 0.58 -4.31
C TYR A 142 16.59 1.99 -4.22
N GLN A 143 15.53 2.15 -3.43
CA GLN A 143 14.88 3.42 -3.16
C GLN A 143 14.94 3.76 -1.67
N TRP A 144 15.29 5.01 -1.36
CA TRP A 144 15.31 5.50 0.01
C TRP A 144 13.88 5.61 0.56
N GLN A 145 13.65 5.02 1.73
CA GLN A 145 12.42 5.18 2.49
C GLN A 145 12.71 5.90 3.82
N SER A 146 11.95 6.95 4.08
CA SER A 146 12.03 7.74 5.32
C SER A 146 10.85 7.52 6.27
N THR A 147 9.81 6.81 5.82
CA THR A 147 8.61 6.52 6.62
C THR A 147 8.72 5.14 7.25
N GLY A 148 8.64 5.06 8.58
CA GLY A 148 8.82 3.79 9.32
C GLY A 148 10.29 3.51 9.62
N SER A 149 10.80 2.37 9.18
CA SER A 149 12.21 2.01 9.32
C SER A 149 13.04 2.70 8.23
N THR A 150 13.89 3.66 8.62
CA THR A 150 14.69 4.45 7.67
C THR A 150 15.75 3.58 7.00
N GLY A 151 15.74 3.53 5.66
CA GLY A 151 16.75 2.77 4.92
C GLY A 151 16.46 2.69 3.42
N TRP A 152 17.39 2.09 2.70
CA TRP A 152 17.26 1.78 1.28
C TRP A 152 16.50 0.47 1.10
N THR A 153 15.53 0.43 0.19
CA THR A 153 14.65 -0.73 0.03
C THR A 153 14.60 -1.20 -1.41
N LYS A 154 14.53 -2.52 -1.60
CA LYS A 154 14.32 -3.17 -2.90
C LYS A 154 13.51 -4.45 -2.71
N GLY A 155 12.51 -4.65 -3.57
CA GLY A 155 11.65 -5.83 -3.54
C GLY A 155 12.21 -6.97 -4.40
N PHE A 156 12.12 -8.19 -3.88
CA PHE A 156 12.52 -9.43 -4.54
C PHE A 156 11.34 -10.42 -4.55
N GLN A 157 11.33 -11.35 -5.50
CA GLN A 157 10.41 -12.49 -5.44
C GLN A 157 10.94 -13.48 -4.40
N ALA A 158 10.08 -14.00 -3.52
CA ALA A 158 10.45 -14.98 -2.50
C ALA A 158 10.81 -16.35 -3.10
N ASN A 159 10.12 -16.75 -4.18
CA ASN A 159 10.38 -18.01 -4.86
C ASN A 159 11.79 -18.02 -5.49
N GLY A 160 12.61 -18.99 -5.08
CA GLY A 160 14.02 -19.10 -5.49
C GLY A 160 14.86 -17.90 -5.06
N PHE A 161 14.44 -17.18 -4.01
CA PHE A 161 15.25 -16.14 -3.41
C PHE A 161 16.46 -16.76 -2.72
N ASP A 162 17.63 -16.22 -3.02
CA ASP A 162 18.87 -16.57 -2.34
C ASP A 162 19.57 -15.27 -1.96
N ILE A 163 20.06 -15.21 -0.72
CA ILE A 163 20.84 -14.09 -0.21
C ILE A 163 22.09 -13.84 -1.06
N SER A 164 22.62 -14.87 -1.72
CA SER A 164 23.75 -14.75 -2.64
C SER A 164 23.51 -13.73 -3.75
N ARG A 165 22.25 -13.53 -4.18
CA ARG A 165 21.88 -12.50 -5.18
C ARG A 165 22.10 -11.09 -4.65
N VAL A 166 21.82 -10.87 -3.38
CA VAL A 166 22.02 -9.58 -2.70
C VAL A 166 23.51 -9.38 -2.41
N GLN A 167 24.20 -10.42 -1.96
CA GLN A 167 25.64 -10.42 -1.72
C GLN A 167 26.47 -10.21 -2.99
N GLY A 168 25.93 -10.59 -4.16
CA GLY A 168 26.55 -10.36 -5.47
C GLY A 168 26.32 -8.97 -6.05
N GLU A 169 25.56 -8.09 -5.38
CA GLU A 169 25.32 -6.74 -5.88
C GLU A 169 26.53 -5.82 -5.71
N VAL A 170 26.62 -4.79 -6.56
CA VAL A 170 27.79 -3.90 -6.68
C VAL A 170 28.16 -3.24 -5.35
N TRP A 171 27.17 -2.88 -4.53
CA TRP A 171 27.38 -2.22 -3.24
C TRP A 171 27.86 -3.19 -2.14
N ALA A 172 27.60 -4.49 -2.27
CA ALA A 172 27.80 -5.45 -1.17
C ALA A 172 29.27 -5.62 -0.79
N SER A 173 30.19 -5.49 -1.75
CA SER A 173 31.64 -5.57 -1.52
C SER A 173 32.23 -4.29 -0.90
N ALA A 174 31.63 -3.14 -1.18
CA ALA A 174 32.07 -1.82 -0.68
C ALA A 174 31.39 -1.43 0.65
N ALA A 175 30.45 -2.25 1.11
CA ALA A 175 29.66 -2.00 2.31
C ALA A 175 30.50 -2.16 3.59
N ASP A 176 30.43 -1.17 4.47
CA ASP A 176 31.07 -1.21 5.79
C ASP A 176 30.18 -0.48 6.81
N GLY A 177 29.81 -1.17 7.90
CA GLY A 177 28.95 -0.60 8.94
C GLY A 177 27.45 -0.57 8.60
N ILE A 178 26.97 -1.42 7.67
CA ILE A 178 25.54 -1.49 7.31
C ILE A 178 24.86 -2.73 7.88
N GLU A 179 23.54 -2.67 7.98
CA GLU A 179 22.68 -3.78 8.35
C GLU A 179 21.70 -4.04 7.19
N VAL A 180 21.56 -5.32 6.82
CA VAL A 180 20.63 -5.77 5.80
C VAL A 180 19.54 -6.61 6.46
N ARG A 181 18.30 -6.16 6.35
CA ARG A 181 17.12 -6.85 6.85
C ARG A 181 16.30 -7.35 5.67
N ILE A 182 15.82 -8.58 5.77
CA ILE A 182 14.86 -9.14 4.83
C ILE A 182 13.53 -9.21 5.56
N LEU A 183 12.53 -8.57 4.97
CA LEU A 183 11.18 -8.51 5.50
C LEU A 183 10.22 -9.30 4.61
N ASP A 184 9.24 -9.96 5.22
CA ASP A 184 8.11 -10.58 4.52
C ASP A 184 7.00 -9.56 4.18
N GLU A 185 5.90 -10.05 3.60
CA GLU A 185 4.73 -9.21 3.24
C GLU A 185 4.03 -8.56 4.44
N SER A 186 4.28 -9.04 5.66
CA SER A 186 3.75 -8.47 6.90
C SER A 186 4.70 -7.49 7.58
N GLU A 187 5.80 -7.11 6.90
CA GLU A 187 6.91 -6.34 7.49
C GLU A 187 7.60 -7.06 8.65
N GLY A 188 7.42 -8.38 8.76
CA GLY A 188 8.14 -9.23 9.71
C GLY A 188 9.57 -9.47 9.24
N VAL A 189 10.55 -9.26 10.12
CA VAL A 189 11.97 -9.53 9.79
C VAL A 189 12.21 -11.03 9.79
N VAL A 190 12.48 -11.58 8.60
CA VAL A 190 12.73 -13.00 8.38
C VAL A 190 14.21 -13.33 8.32
N ALA A 191 15.06 -12.37 7.95
CA ALA A 191 16.50 -12.52 8.09
C ALA A 191 17.19 -11.17 8.35
N ARG A 192 18.36 -11.23 8.98
CA ARG A 192 19.16 -10.07 9.36
C ARG A 192 20.64 -10.37 9.25
N PHE A 193 21.35 -9.50 8.53
CA PHE A 193 22.77 -9.58 8.30
C PHE A 193 23.44 -8.26 8.67
N VAL A 194 24.61 -8.37 9.26
CA VAL A 194 25.50 -7.25 9.55
C VAL A 194 26.64 -7.31 8.55
N VAL A 195 26.96 -6.19 7.90
CA VAL A 195 28.02 -6.13 6.89
C VAL A 195 29.07 -5.12 7.29
N ASP A 196 30.29 -5.61 7.53
CA ASP A 196 31.47 -4.83 7.87
C ASP A 196 32.60 -5.20 6.90
N ALA A 197 33.19 -4.19 6.26
CA ALA A 197 34.22 -4.34 5.23
C ALA A 197 33.93 -5.46 4.18
N GLY A 198 32.69 -5.51 3.69
CA GLY A 198 32.21 -6.50 2.71
C GLY A 198 31.98 -7.90 3.28
N THR A 199 32.22 -8.12 4.58
CA THR A 199 32.00 -9.39 5.26
C THR A 199 30.60 -9.44 5.86
N TRP A 200 29.83 -10.46 5.50
CA TRP A 200 28.45 -10.64 5.95
C TRP A 200 28.38 -11.59 7.14
N VAL A 201 27.86 -11.11 8.25
CA VAL A 201 27.58 -11.92 9.45
C VAL A 201 26.08 -12.08 9.59
N CYS A 202 25.60 -13.31 9.52
CA CYS A 202 24.19 -13.62 9.75
C CYS A 202 23.87 -13.58 11.25
N THR A 203 22.85 -12.79 11.62
CA THR A 203 22.38 -12.67 13.01
C THR A 203 21.00 -13.30 13.21
N LEU A 204 20.23 -13.45 12.14
CA LEU A 204 18.92 -14.12 12.12
C LEU A 204 18.71 -14.69 10.72
N ASP A 205 18.35 -15.98 10.62
CA ASP A 205 17.96 -16.60 9.36
C ASP A 205 16.76 -17.52 9.54
N ASN A 206 15.60 -17.00 9.18
CA ASN A 206 14.35 -17.75 9.06
C ASN A 206 13.87 -17.74 7.59
N LEU A 207 14.77 -17.64 6.60
CA LEU A 207 14.37 -17.63 5.18
C LEU A 207 13.71 -18.96 4.76
N ALA A 208 14.17 -20.08 5.31
CA ALA A 208 13.66 -21.41 4.97
C ALA A 208 12.19 -21.62 5.40
N SER A 209 11.74 -21.04 6.51
CA SER A 209 10.35 -21.15 6.96
C SER A 209 9.38 -20.34 6.09
N VAL A 210 9.89 -19.31 5.41
CA VAL A 210 9.14 -18.46 4.49
C VAL A 210 9.02 -19.12 3.12
N GLN A 211 10.07 -19.80 2.66
CA GLN A 211 10.07 -20.52 1.38
C GLN A 211 9.25 -21.82 1.43
N ALA A 212 9.30 -22.56 2.54
CA ALA A 212 8.56 -23.82 2.69
C ALA A 212 7.03 -23.65 2.74
N ALA A 213 6.53 -22.45 3.04
CA ALA A 213 5.09 -22.16 3.06
C ALA A 213 4.47 -22.10 1.64
N ASP A 214 5.29 -21.90 0.60
CA ASP A 214 4.85 -21.81 -0.79
C ASP A 214 4.82 -23.17 -1.52
N ASP A 215 5.61 -24.17 -1.10
CA ASP A 215 5.68 -25.48 -1.78
C ASP A 215 4.46 -26.39 -1.50
N VAL A 216 3.60 -26.02 -0.54
CA VAL A 216 2.46 -26.85 -0.08
C VAL A 216 1.10 -26.32 -0.59
N ALA A 217 1.05 -25.25 -1.41
CA ALA A 217 -0.20 -24.55 -1.79
C ALA A 217 -0.42 -24.26 -3.29
#